data_AF-A0A7K1GQ02-F1
#
_entry.id   AF-A0A7K1GQ02-F1
#
_cell.length_a   1.000
_cell.length_b   1.000
_cell.length_c   1.000
_cell.angle_alpha   90.00
_cell.angle_beta   90.00
_cell.angle_gamma   90.00
#
_symmetry.space_group_name_H-M   'P 1'
#
loop_
_entity.id
_entity.type
_entity.pdbx_description
1 polymer ?
#
loop_
_entity_poly.entity_id
_entity_poly.type
_entity_poly.pdbx_seq_one_letter_code
_entity_poly.pdbx_strand_id
1 'polypeptide(L)'
;MNSKKLCTAILIAALPVCGFAQEVKKNENVQIVEKVILSPEQVKELKKEQKRIRQEQKQAQKERKRELKRQKNIIKYKRRIEKSTAKLHKEKEKLHLAQYEYHNDLQAGKLSQMEELKGKAKLLKQESKVKDLQIDIQEYKNTIDELMKQ
;
A
#
# COMPACT_ATOMS: atom_id res chain seq x y z
N MET A 1 -29.96 -38.35 8.26
CA MET A 1 -29.58 -37.85 9.60
C MET A 1 -29.00 -36.45 9.39
N ASN A 2 -29.76 -35.36 9.41
CA ASN A 2 -30.30 -34.60 10.55
C ASN A 2 -29.26 -34.13 11.58
N SER A 3 -28.78 -32.90 11.42
CA SER A 3 -28.81 -31.79 12.42
C SER A 3 -28.14 -30.54 11.80
N LYS A 4 -28.88 -29.57 11.24
CA LYS A 4 -29.65 -28.49 11.88
C LYS A 4 -28.78 -27.44 12.63
N LYS A 5 -28.76 -26.24 12.03
CA LYS A 5 -28.83 -24.88 12.64
C LYS A 5 -27.58 -24.43 13.42
N LEU A 6 -26.93 -23.32 13.06
CA LEU A 6 -27.45 -21.96 13.24
C LEU A 6 -26.77 -20.96 12.27
N CYS A 7 -27.56 -20.38 11.35
CA CYS A 7 -27.30 -19.06 10.80
C CYS A 7 -28.11 -18.07 11.62
N THR A 8 -27.45 -17.18 12.36
CA THR A 8 -28.12 -16.06 13.01
C THR A 8 -28.02 -14.85 12.09
N ALA A 9 -29.15 -14.53 11.48
CA ALA A 9 -29.37 -13.30 10.76
C ALA A 9 -29.37 -12.12 11.74
N ILE A 10 -28.68 -11.03 11.39
CA ILE A 10 -29.11 -9.69 11.79
C ILE A 10 -29.39 -8.96 10.49
N LEU A 11 -30.68 -8.96 10.16
CA LEU A 11 -31.34 -8.08 9.20
C LEU A 11 -31.62 -6.73 9.89
N ILE A 12 -31.95 -5.74 9.05
CA ILE A 12 -32.38 -4.35 9.32
C ILE A 12 -31.23 -3.35 9.11
N ALA A 13 -31.24 -2.45 8.13
CA ALA A 13 -32.16 -2.22 7.02
C ALA A 13 -31.43 -1.37 5.97
N ALA A 14 -31.77 -1.58 4.70
CA ALA A 14 -31.27 -0.81 3.58
C ALA A 14 -32.30 0.29 3.22
N LEU A 15 -31.79 1.50 3.00
CA LEU A 15 -32.25 2.50 2.01
C LEU A 15 -33.55 3.29 2.34
N PRO A 16 -34.05 4.14 1.43
CA PRO A 16 -33.76 5.58 1.37
C PRO A 16 -35.06 6.41 1.52
N VAL A 17 -34.94 7.66 1.93
CA VAL A 17 -36.09 8.57 2.02
C VAL A 17 -36.49 9.04 0.61
N CYS A 18 -37.45 8.36 -0.01
CA CYS A 18 -38.17 8.85 -1.19
C CYS A 18 -39.69 8.65 -1.00
N GLY A 19 -40.37 9.78 -0.95
CA GLY A 19 -41.80 10.08 -1.13
C GLY A 19 -42.84 8.96 -1.13
N PHE A 20 -43.79 9.06 -0.20
CA PHE A 20 -45.21 8.86 -0.48
C PHE A 20 -46.03 9.88 0.30
N ALA A 21 -46.78 10.70 -0.43
CA ALA A 21 -47.92 11.46 0.09
C ALA A 21 -49.13 10.52 0.10
N GLN A 22 -49.82 10.36 1.24
CA GLN A 22 -51.29 10.38 1.27
C GLN A 22 -51.87 10.30 2.69
N GLU A 23 -52.96 11.04 2.83
CA GLU A 23 -54.10 10.85 3.74
C GLU A 23 -53.96 11.23 5.21
N VAL A 24 -54.27 12.52 5.41
CA VAL A 24 -54.83 13.15 6.60
C VAL A 24 -55.96 12.28 7.19
N LYS A 25 -55.71 11.69 8.37
CA LYS A 25 -56.75 11.42 9.36
C LYS A 25 -56.59 12.41 10.51
N LYS A 26 -57.60 13.26 10.65
CA LYS A 26 -57.79 14.19 11.76
C LYS A 26 -57.74 13.41 13.07
N ASN A 27 -56.69 13.60 13.84
CA ASN A 27 -56.71 13.39 15.28
C ASN A 27 -56.04 14.62 15.89
N GLU A 28 -56.87 15.43 16.54
CA GLU A 28 -56.48 16.54 17.36
C GLU A 28 -55.75 15.99 18.58
N ASN A 29 -54.45 15.77 18.44
CA ASN A 29 -53.56 15.73 19.58
C ASN A 29 -52.40 16.64 19.21
N VAL A 30 -52.47 17.87 19.73
CA VAL A 30 -51.45 18.89 19.59
C VAL A 30 -50.20 18.37 20.29
N GLN A 31 -49.42 17.55 19.58
CA GLN A 31 -48.00 17.45 19.86
C GLN A 31 -47.46 18.84 19.60
N ILE A 32 -47.25 19.56 20.69
CA ILE A 32 -46.39 20.74 20.74
C ILE A 32 -45.06 20.27 20.17
N VAL A 33 -44.89 20.45 18.86
CA VAL A 33 -43.57 20.47 18.24
C VAL A 33 -42.95 21.71 18.85
N GLU A 34 -42.25 21.50 19.96
CA GLU A 34 -41.46 22.50 20.63
C GLU A 34 -40.48 22.99 19.57
N LYS A 35 -40.84 24.08 18.88
CA LYS A 35 -39.93 24.80 18.02
C LYS A 35 -38.86 25.29 18.97
N VAL A 36 -37.72 24.60 18.98
CA VAL A 36 -36.50 25.12 19.59
C VAL A 36 -36.17 26.38 18.80
N ILE A 37 -36.69 27.52 19.23
CA ILE A 37 -36.36 28.83 18.70
C ILE A 37 -34.96 29.10 19.21
N LEU A 38 -33.97 28.60 18.47
CA LEU A 38 -32.56 28.88 18.71
C LEU A 38 -32.37 30.39 18.66
N SER A 39 -31.77 30.95 19.71
CA SER A 39 -31.44 32.37 19.70
C SER A 39 -30.50 32.66 18.51
N PRO A 40 -30.50 33.87 17.94
CA PRO A 40 -29.57 34.23 16.86
C PRO A 40 -28.10 33.97 17.21
N GLU A 41 -27.76 34.00 18.50
CA GLU A 41 -26.43 33.68 19.04
C GLU A 41 -26.17 32.16 19.00
N GLN A 42 -27.12 31.32 19.43
CA GLN A 42 -27.01 29.86 19.33
C GLN A 42 -26.89 29.39 17.88
N VAL A 43 -27.61 30.03 16.94
CA VAL A 43 -27.47 29.74 15.50
C VAL A 43 -26.06 30.14 14.98
N LYS A 44 -25.50 31.25 15.46
CA LYS A 44 -24.13 31.67 15.11
C LYS A 44 -23.08 30.70 15.66
N GLU A 45 -23.24 30.24 16.90
CA GLU A 45 -22.34 29.26 17.51
C GLU A 45 -22.40 27.90 16.82
N LEU A 46 -23.60 27.37 16.54
CA LEU A 46 -23.76 26.13 15.78
C LEU A 46 -23.13 26.22 14.39
N LYS A 47 -23.23 27.36 13.71
CA LYS A 47 -22.56 27.58 12.41
C LYS A 47 -21.03 27.64 12.54
N LYS A 48 -20.48 28.20 13.61
CA LYS A 48 -19.04 28.17 13.88
C LYS A 48 -18.57 26.75 14.16
N GLU A 49 -19.33 25.99 14.94
CA GLU A 49 -19.02 24.61 15.28
C GLU A 49 -19.08 23.68 14.06
N GLN A 50 -20.13 23.78 13.24
CA GLN A 50 -20.20 23.04 11.97
C GLN A 50 -19.04 23.37 11.03
N LYS A 51 -18.57 24.63 11.00
CA LYS A 51 -17.39 24.99 10.22
C LYS A 51 -16.12 24.33 10.75
N ARG A 52 -15.92 24.27 12.08
CA ARG A 52 -14.79 23.57 12.71
C ARG A 52 -14.81 22.07 12.42
N ILE A 53 -15.94 21.41 12.67
CA ILE A 53 -16.13 19.98 12.36
C ILE A 53 -15.82 19.70 10.88
N ARG A 54 -16.29 20.55 9.95
CA ARG A 54 -16.00 20.38 8.52
C ARG A 54 -14.52 20.57 8.18
N GLN A 55 -13.81 21.46 8.87
CA GLN A 55 -12.37 21.65 8.70
C GLN A 55 -11.58 20.45 9.23
N GLU A 56 -11.93 19.95 10.41
CA GLU A 56 -11.33 18.76 11.02
C GLU A 56 -11.55 17.53 10.13
N GLN A 57 -12.76 17.31 9.62
CA GLN A 57 -13.04 16.23 8.67
C GLN A 57 -12.20 16.34 7.39
N LYS A 58 -12.03 17.56 6.85
CA LYS A 58 -11.18 17.78 5.68
C LYS A 58 -9.71 17.48 5.98
N GLN A 59 -9.23 17.85 7.17
CA GLN A 59 -7.86 17.59 7.58
C GLN A 59 -7.60 16.08 7.77
N ALA A 60 -8.50 15.40 8.50
CA ALA A 60 -8.46 13.95 8.67
C ALA A 60 -8.51 13.21 7.32
N GLN A 61 -9.33 13.67 6.37
CA GLN A 61 -9.39 13.08 5.03
C GLN A 61 -8.08 13.28 4.25
N LYS A 62 -7.42 14.43 4.38
CA LYS A 62 -6.11 14.69 3.75
C LYS A 62 -5.03 13.79 4.34
N GLU A 63 -4.99 13.65 5.66
CA GLU A 63 -4.04 12.77 6.36
C GLU A 63 -4.24 11.32 5.96
N ARG A 64 -5.49 10.82 5.95
CA ARG A 64 -5.81 9.47 5.47
C ARG A 64 -5.38 9.24 4.02
N LYS A 65 -5.55 10.23 3.14
CA LYS A 65 -5.09 10.14 1.75
C LYS A 65 -3.56 10.10 1.64
N ARG A 66 -2.85 10.86 2.48
CA ARG A 66 -1.37 10.83 2.53
C ARG A 66 -0.87 9.48 3.02
N GLU A 67 -1.46 8.97 4.09
CA GLU A 67 -1.12 7.67 4.65
C GLU A 67 -1.39 6.53 3.67
N LEU A 68 -2.53 6.54 2.97
CA LEU A 68 -2.82 5.56 1.92
C LEU A 68 -1.79 5.60 0.77
N LYS A 69 -1.36 6.80 0.35
CA LYS A 69 -0.33 6.96 -0.68
C LYS A 69 1.02 6.41 -0.22
N ARG A 70 1.40 6.69 1.02
CA ARG A 70 2.61 6.18 1.66
C ARG A 70 2.60 4.65 1.71
N GLN A 71 1.52 4.03 2.17
CA GLN A 71 1.36 2.57 2.20
C GLN A 71 1.46 1.95 0.80
N LYS A 72 0.83 2.56 -0.22
CA LYS A 72 0.96 2.12 -1.62
C LYS A 72 2.40 2.17 -2.12
N ASN A 73 3.14 3.22 -1.77
CA ASN A 73 4.55 3.35 -2.13
C ASN A 73 5.41 2.28 -1.45
N ILE A 74 5.19 2.02 -0.16
CA ILE A 74 5.89 0.95 0.56
C ILE A 74 5.67 -0.41 -0.13
N ILE A 75 4.42 -0.76 -0.46
CA ILE A 75 4.11 -2.01 -1.16
C ILE A 75 4.79 -2.07 -2.53
N LYS A 76 4.80 -0.96 -3.27
CA LYS A 76 5.48 -0.86 -4.57
C LYS A 76 6.97 -1.14 -4.44
N TYR A 77 7.66 -0.56 -3.47
CA TYR A 77 9.09 -0.78 -3.26
C TYR A 77 9.39 -2.19 -2.74
N LYS A 78 8.55 -2.77 -1.87
CA LYS A 78 8.68 -4.18 -1.44
C LYS A 78 8.66 -5.14 -2.64
N ARG A 79 7.72 -4.95 -3.56
CA ARG A 79 7.65 -5.73 -4.82
C ARG A 79 8.88 -5.53 -5.71
N ARG A 80 9.48 -4.34 -5.72
CA ARG A 80 10.73 -4.09 -6.46
C ARG A 80 11.91 -4.83 -5.81
N ILE A 81 12.01 -4.82 -4.48
CA ILE A 81 13.01 -5.60 -3.74
C ILE A 81 12.89 -7.08 -4.05
N GLU A 82 11.68 -7.65 -3.99
CA GLU A 82 11.46 -9.08 -4.31
C GLU A 82 11.94 -9.42 -5.72
N LYS A 83 11.56 -8.62 -6.71
CA LYS A 83 11.98 -8.82 -8.11
C LYS A 83 13.48 -8.68 -8.30
N SER A 84 14.11 -7.65 -7.73
CA SER A 84 15.56 -7.45 -7.83
C SER A 84 16.33 -8.53 -7.06
N THR A 85 15.81 -9.01 -5.93
CA THR A 85 16.41 -10.12 -5.16
C THR A 85 16.38 -11.43 -5.95
N ALA A 86 15.26 -11.73 -6.61
CA ALA A 86 15.17 -12.89 -7.48
C ALA A 86 16.15 -12.81 -8.67
N LYS A 87 16.32 -11.62 -9.26
CA LYS A 87 17.34 -11.39 -10.31
C LYS A 87 18.76 -11.54 -9.75
N LEU A 88 19.02 -11.00 -8.56
CA LEU A 88 20.32 -11.07 -7.89
C LEU A 88 20.72 -12.53 -7.66
N HIS A 89 19.78 -13.37 -7.19
CA HIS A 89 20.05 -14.80 -7.01
C HIS A 89 20.48 -15.47 -8.31
N LYS A 90 19.73 -15.25 -9.40
CA LYS A 90 20.04 -15.81 -10.72
C LYS A 90 21.38 -15.33 -11.26
N GLU A 91 21.71 -14.05 -11.11
CA GLU A 91 23.01 -13.54 -11.58
C GLU A 91 24.17 -14.01 -10.70
N LYS A 92 23.96 -14.22 -9.39
CA LYS A 92 24.95 -14.86 -8.50
C LYS A 92 25.21 -16.31 -8.88
N GLU A 93 24.18 -17.08 -9.20
CA GLU A 93 24.33 -18.47 -9.68
C GLU A 93 25.11 -18.52 -11.00
N LYS A 94 24.79 -17.63 -11.95
CA LYS A 94 25.54 -17.52 -13.21
C LYS A 94 27.00 -17.14 -13.00
N LEU A 95 27.26 -16.18 -12.10
CA LEU A 95 28.62 -15.78 -11.76
C LEU A 95 29.38 -16.95 -11.14
N HIS A 96 28.77 -17.66 -10.19
CA HIS A 96 29.39 -18.82 -9.54
C HIS A 96 29.73 -19.92 -10.55
N LEU A 97 28.80 -20.25 -11.46
CA LEU A 97 29.05 -21.24 -12.52
C LEU A 97 30.19 -20.79 -13.43
N ALA A 98 30.19 -19.54 -13.88
CA ALA A 98 31.25 -19.00 -14.73
C ALA A 98 32.61 -18.97 -14.02
N GLN A 99 32.64 -18.65 -12.73
CA GLN A 99 33.86 -18.70 -11.90
C GLN A 99 34.38 -20.13 -11.80
N TYR A 100 33.50 -21.11 -11.58
CA TYR A 100 33.84 -22.52 -11.51
C TYR A 100 34.43 -23.03 -12.84
N GLU A 101 33.75 -22.78 -13.96
CA GLU A 101 34.23 -23.15 -15.30
C GLU A 101 35.58 -22.51 -15.61
N TYR A 102 35.70 -21.20 -15.40
CA TYR A 102 36.94 -20.46 -15.62
C TYR A 102 38.09 -21.02 -14.79
N HIS A 103 37.84 -21.31 -13.50
CA HIS A 103 38.88 -21.82 -12.62
C HIS A 103 39.33 -23.23 -13.00
N ASN A 104 38.39 -24.10 -13.37
CA ASN A 104 38.70 -25.45 -13.85
C ASN A 104 39.55 -25.42 -15.12
N ASP A 105 39.18 -24.60 -16.11
CA ASP A 105 39.93 -24.50 -17.36
C ASP A 105 41.32 -23.88 -17.14
N LEU A 106 41.43 -22.90 -16.23
CA LEU A 106 42.70 -22.30 -15.84
C LEU A 106 43.62 -23.33 -15.16
N GLN A 107 43.10 -24.08 -14.18
CA GLN A 107 43.86 -25.12 -13.48
C GLN A 107 44.28 -26.26 -14.40
N ALA A 108 43.43 -26.61 -15.37
CA ALA A 108 43.74 -27.63 -16.38
C ALA A 108 44.74 -27.13 -17.45
N GLY A 109 45.18 -25.87 -17.40
CA GLY A 109 46.09 -25.27 -18.39
C GLY A 109 45.48 -25.17 -19.79
N LYS A 110 44.14 -25.18 -19.90
CA LYS A 110 43.42 -25.17 -21.18
C LYS A 110 43.26 -23.78 -21.79
N LEU A 111 43.51 -22.73 -21.00
CA LEU A 111 43.34 -21.35 -21.43
C LEU A 111 44.66 -20.79 -21.95
N SER A 112 44.62 -20.21 -23.15
CA SER A 112 45.68 -19.30 -23.62
C SER A 112 45.62 -17.97 -22.86
N GLN A 113 46.72 -17.19 -22.88
CA GLN A 113 46.78 -15.87 -22.22
C GLN A 113 45.63 -14.94 -22.66
N MET A 114 45.25 -14.97 -23.94
CA MET A 114 44.15 -14.15 -24.45
C MET A 114 42.78 -14.64 -23.93
N GLU A 115 42.60 -15.96 -23.80
CA GLU A 115 41.38 -16.54 -23.26
C GLU A 115 41.25 -16.28 -21.76
N GLU A 116 42.37 -16.28 -21.02
CA GLU A 116 42.37 -15.87 -19.61
C GLU A 116 41.86 -14.45 -19.44
N LEU A 117 42.37 -13.50 -20.24
CA LEU A 117 41.93 -12.10 -20.19
C LEU A 117 40.44 -11.96 -20.55
N LYS A 118 39.98 -12.67 -21.59
CA LYS A 118 38.56 -12.69 -21.96
C LYS A 118 37.69 -13.29 -20.85
N GLY A 119 38.15 -14.35 -20.20
CA GLY A 119 37.49 -14.97 -19.05
C GLY A 119 37.35 -13.99 -17.89
N LYS A 120 38.45 -13.36 -17.47
CA LYS A 120 38.45 -12.32 -16.42
C LYS A 120 37.51 -11.17 -16.75
N ALA A 121 37.51 -10.67 -17.98
CA ALA A 121 36.62 -9.60 -18.42
C ALA A 121 35.13 -10.01 -18.34
N LYS A 122 34.79 -11.26 -18.69
CA LYS A 122 33.43 -11.79 -18.53
C LYS A 122 33.01 -11.88 -17.07
N LEU A 123 33.89 -12.36 -16.19
CA LEU A 123 33.63 -12.44 -14.75
C LEU A 123 33.39 -11.06 -14.14
N LEU A 124 34.26 -10.08 -14.44
CA LEU A 124 34.10 -8.69 -14.00
C LEU A 124 32.76 -8.09 -14.44
N LYS A 125 32.33 -8.37 -15.68
CA LYS A 125 31.04 -7.91 -16.18
C LYS A 125 29.86 -8.53 -15.42
N GLN A 126 29.95 -9.79 -15.03
CA GLN A 126 28.93 -10.45 -14.21
C GLN A 126 28.94 -9.93 -12.78
N GLU A 127 30.12 -9.73 -12.17
CA GLU A 127 30.27 -9.13 -10.86
C GLU A 127 29.67 -7.72 -10.79
N SER A 128 29.89 -6.90 -11.83
CA SER A 128 29.27 -5.58 -11.92
C SER A 128 27.75 -5.67 -11.87
N LYS A 129 27.13 -6.56 -12.65
CA LYS A 129 25.67 -6.74 -12.63
C LYS A 129 25.15 -7.18 -11.27
N VAL A 130 25.89 -8.05 -10.57
CA VAL A 130 25.54 -8.47 -9.20
C VAL A 130 25.59 -7.27 -8.25
N LYS A 131 26.63 -6.44 -8.34
CA LYS A 131 26.77 -5.22 -7.52
C LYS A 131 25.68 -4.20 -7.81
N ASP A 132 25.36 -3.94 -9.08
CA ASP A 132 24.29 -3.01 -9.47
C ASP A 132 22.95 -3.43 -8.86
N LEU A 133 22.61 -4.73 -8.92
CA LEU A 133 21.40 -5.26 -8.30
C LEU A 133 21.41 -5.16 -6.77
N GLN A 134 22.58 -5.29 -6.13
CA GLN A 134 22.70 -5.09 -4.67
C GLN A 134 22.45 -3.63 -4.28
N ILE A 135 22.98 -2.69 -5.08
CA ILE A 135 22.76 -1.25 -4.89
C ILE A 135 21.28 -0.92 -5.04
N ASP A 136 20.63 -1.37 -6.12
CA ASP A 136 19.19 -1.17 -6.35
C ASP A 136 18.34 -1.64 -5.16
N ILE A 137 18.64 -2.85 -4.64
CA ILE A 137 17.93 -3.41 -3.48
C ILE A 137 18.12 -2.52 -2.25
N GLN A 138 19.34 -2.04 -2.03
CA GLN A 138 19.65 -1.20 -0.88
C GLN A 138 18.95 0.16 -0.97
N GLU A 139 18.93 0.79 -2.14
CA GLU A 139 18.22 2.04 -2.38
C GLU A 139 16.71 1.90 -2.12
N TYR A 140 16.10 0.80 -2.56
CA TYR A 140 14.70 0.54 -2.28
C TYR A 140 14.42 0.31 -0.79
N LYS A 141 15.33 -0.37 -0.07
CA LYS A 141 15.21 -0.54 1.40
C LYS A 141 15.29 0.81 2.10
N ASN A 142 16.28 1.63 1.77
CA ASN A 142 16.45 2.97 2.34
C ASN A 142 15.19 3.83 2.09
N THR A 143 14.63 3.77 0.87
CA THR A 143 13.40 4.49 0.53
C THR A 143 12.21 4.03 1.36
N ILE A 144 12.08 2.71 1.63
CA ILE A 144 11.03 2.20 2.51
C ILE A 144 11.23 2.71 3.94
N ASP A 145 12.46 2.69 4.45
CA ASP A 145 12.78 3.16 5.80
C ASP A 145 12.47 4.66 5.97
N GLU A 146 12.79 5.48 4.97
CA GLU A 146 12.39 6.90 4.94
C GLU A 146 10.88 7.07 4.96
N LEU A 147 10.14 6.29 4.16
CA LEU A 147 8.68 6.31 4.16
C LEU A 147 8.09 5.79 5.48
N MET A 148 8.78 4.93 6.23
CA MET A 148 8.29 4.44 7.53
C MET A 148 8.53 5.45 8.66
N LYS A 149 9.48 6.38 8.53
CA LYS A 149 9.77 7.42 9.53
C LYS A 149 8.84 8.65 9.45
N GLN A 150 8.17 8.86 8.33
CA GLN A 150 7.19 9.94 8.12
C GLN A 150 5.84 9.65 8.77
#